data_AF-A0A9N9V1D6-F1
#
_entry.id   AF-A0A9N9V1D6-F1
#
_cell.length_a   1.000
_cell.length_b   1.000
_cell.length_c   1.000
_cell.angle_alpha   90.00
_cell.angle_beta   90.00
_cell.angle_gamma   90.00
#
_symmetry.space_group_name_H-M   'P 1'
#
loop_
_entity.id
_entity.type
_entity.pdbx_description
1 polymer ?
#
loop_
_entity_poly.entity_id
_entity_poly.type
_entity_poly.pdbx_seq_one_letter_code
_entity_poly.pdbx_strand_id
1 'polypeptide(L)'
;MATVKELGENFHGCFLVLQKVLRHHRRTCIAAWTTAFEIGTREYINSNEHLGINTAKDGQLRFRSVTKCVPILAEEKHSTPWFKAPTWDTHKEYYLGPTESTNFTWVVRKSLILDPDLSVNCPPYELRALASYAGFHDKTSISDFSPIDDLIVPHAGITVLYLLNIAVYSNVTEDPWFQATNKDDPNGFRPDFPVGVFYYADRVASTLGCTRQWEFRTMDGSCTSPMDTP
;
A
#
# COMPACT_ATOMS: atom_id res chain seq x y z
N MET A 1 -10.44 55.82 -29.38
CA MET A 1 -10.32 56.05 -27.93
C MET A 1 -10.22 54.68 -27.28
N ALA A 2 -9.05 54.35 -26.74
CA ALA A 2 -8.70 53.05 -26.19
C ALA A 2 -8.36 53.21 -24.71
N THR A 3 -8.68 52.20 -23.88
CA THR A 3 -7.94 51.81 -22.66
C THR A 3 -8.43 50.43 -22.19
N VAL A 4 -7.61 49.37 -22.31
CA VAL A 4 -6.72 48.71 -21.30
C VAL A 4 -7.51 47.77 -20.35
N LYS A 5 -7.50 46.43 -20.42
CA LYS A 5 -6.50 45.33 -20.50
C LYS A 5 -6.23 44.67 -19.11
N GLU A 6 -6.52 43.36 -19.05
CA GLU A 6 -5.95 42.25 -18.26
C GLU A 6 -5.56 42.41 -16.78
N LEU A 7 -6.08 41.50 -15.93
CA LEU A 7 -5.32 40.44 -15.23
C LEU A 7 -6.24 39.71 -14.23
N GLY A 8 -6.27 38.39 -14.29
CA GLY A 8 -7.02 37.56 -13.34
C GLY A 8 -7.32 36.12 -13.77
N GLU A 9 -6.62 35.58 -14.77
CA GLU A 9 -6.48 34.14 -14.92
C GLU A 9 -5.48 33.64 -13.87
N ASN A 10 -5.94 32.82 -12.93
CA ASN A 10 -5.15 31.81 -12.20
C ASN A 10 -6.02 31.22 -11.08
N PHE A 11 -6.91 30.28 -11.38
CA PHE A 11 -7.37 29.22 -10.46
C PHE A 11 -8.18 28.20 -11.28
N HIS A 12 -7.50 27.56 -12.24
CA HIS A 12 -7.95 26.36 -12.94
C HIS A 12 -6.83 25.33 -12.85
N GLY A 13 -6.66 24.77 -11.66
CA GLY A 13 -5.72 23.67 -11.41
C GLY A 13 -6.43 22.61 -10.59
N CYS A 14 -6.60 21.42 -11.17
CA CYS A 14 -7.19 20.22 -10.55
C CYS A 14 -8.69 20.28 -10.20
N PHE A 15 -9.53 20.54 -11.21
CA PHE A 15 -10.87 19.96 -11.24
C PHE A 15 -11.03 19.24 -12.58
N LEU A 16 -11.45 17.96 -12.54
CA LEU A 16 -11.88 17.14 -13.67
C LEU A 16 -10.82 16.70 -14.70
N VAL A 17 -10.11 15.60 -14.45
CA VAL A 17 -9.87 14.55 -15.48
C VAL A 17 -9.75 13.18 -14.83
N LEU A 18 -10.88 12.54 -14.48
CA LEU A 18 -10.90 11.07 -14.24
C LEU A 18 -12.28 10.43 -14.46
N GLN A 19 -13.01 10.88 -15.48
CA GLN A 19 -14.27 10.24 -15.89
C GLN A 19 -14.35 9.81 -17.37
N LYS A 20 -13.23 9.73 -18.10
CA LYS A 20 -13.27 9.41 -19.54
C LYS A 20 -12.24 8.42 -20.08
N VAL A 21 -11.70 7.51 -19.25
CA VAL A 21 -10.73 6.49 -19.71
C VAL A 21 -11.24 5.03 -19.62
N LEU A 22 -12.38 4.76 -18.98
CA LEU A 22 -12.89 3.39 -18.80
C LEU A 22 -14.02 3.01 -19.78
N ARG A 23 -13.88 3.32 -21.07
CA ARG A 23 -14.88 2.92 -22.09
C ARG A 23 -14.30 2.36 -23.39
N HIS A 24 -13.20 1.60 -23.40
CA HIS A 24 -12.95 0.69 -24.55
C HIS A 24 -11.85 -0.39 -24.40
N HIS A 25 -11.71 -1.04 -23.24
CA HIS A 25 -10.95 -2.29 -23.18
C HIS A 25 -11.74 -3.38 -22.45
N ARG A 26 -12.42 -4.23 -23.24
CA ARG A 26 -12.71 -5.60 -22.82
C ARG A 26 -11.39 -6.36 -22.78
N ARG A 27 -10.64 -6.19 -21.70
CA ARG A 27 -9.64 -7.17 -21.25
C ARG A 27 -10.16 -7.71 -19.93
N THR A 28 -10.24 -9.02 -19.88
CA THR A 28 -10.69 -9.86 -18.77
C THR A 28 -10.19 -9.30 -17.44
N CYS A 29 -11.10 -8.72 -16.65
CA CYS A 29 -10.81 -8.42 -15.25
C CYS A 29 -10.72 -9.77 -14.52
N ILE A 30 -9.64 -10.01 -13.79
CA ILE A 30 -9.57 -11.13 -12.85
C ILE A 30 -10.54 -10.79 -11.72
N ALA A 31 -11.78 -11.25 -11.86
CA ALA A 31 -12.71 -11.32 -10.74
C ALA A 31 -12.26 -12.47 -9.84
N ALA A 32 -11.36 -12.19 -8.91
CA ALA A 32 -10.99 -13.11 -7.85
C ALA A 32 -10.99 -12.36 -6.52
N TRP A 33 -12.17 -12.28 -5.93
CA TRP A 33 -12.27 -12.10 -4.49
C TRP A 33 -11.82 -13.42 -3.84
N THR A 34 -10.94 -13.33 -2.84
CA THR A 34 -10.47 -14.38 -1.90
C THR A 34 -9.23 -15.22 -2.21
N THR A 35 -8.64 -15.19 -3.42
CA THR A 35 -7.47 -16.06 -3.68
C THR A 35 -6.16 -15.31 -3.57
N ALA A 36 -5.26 -15.84 -2.75
CA ALA A 36 -3.83 -15.49 -2.81
C ALA A 36 -3.35 -15.54 -4.27
N PHE A 37 -2.47 -14.63 -4.66
CA PHE A 37 -1.75 -14.73 -5.92
C PHE A 37 -0.27 -14.97 -5.69
N GLU A 38 0.36 -15.63 -6.64
CA GLU A 38 1.78 -15.97 -6.58
C GLU A 38 2.51 -15.33 -7.76
N ILE A 39 3.62 -14.66 -7.48
CA ILE A 39 4.57 -14.13 -8.45
C ILE A 39 5.91 -14.75 -8.14
N GLY A 40 6.54 -15.38 -9.12
CA GLY A 40 7.84 -15.98 -8.90
C GLY A 40 8.45 -16.51 -10.18
N THR A 41 9.62 -17.11 -10.04
CA THR A 41 10.23 -17.84 -11.14
C THR A 41 9.62 -19.23 -11.21
N ARG A 42 9.10 -19.59 -12.38
CA ARG A 42 8.55 -20.93 -12.62
C ARG A 42 9.65 -22.00 -12.56
N GLU A 43 10.84 -21.64 -13.02
CA GLU A 43 12.05 -22.46 -13.01
C GLU A 43 13.17 -21.73 -12.25
N TYR A 44 14.31 -22.39 -12.08
CA TYR A 44 15.47 -21.75 -11.49
C TYR A 44 16.18 -20.85 -12.50
N ILE A 45 16.61 -19.68 -12.03
CA ILE A 45 17.54 -18.81 -12.75
C ILE A 45 18.96 -19.38 -12.56
N ASN A 46 19.55 -19.94 -13.61
CA ASN A 46 20.95 -20.37 -13.63
C ASN A 46 21.89 -19.17 -13.79
N SER A 47 22.90 -19.06 -12.93
CA SER A 47 23.88 -17.97 -12.92
C SER A 47 24.65 -17.84 -14.23
N ASN A 48 25.02 -18.97 -14.84
CA ASN A 48 25.77 -18.99 -16.09
C ASN A 48 24.85 -18.74 -17.29
N GLU A 49 23.76 -19.49 -17.40
CA GLU A 49 22.90 -19.47 -18.59
C GLU A 49 22.02 -18.22 -18.69
N HIS A 50 21.54 -17.69 -17.57
CA HIS A 50 20.60 -16.57 -17.56
C HIS A 50 21.24 -15.24 -17.13
N LEU A 51 22.30 -15.28 -16.32
CA LEU A 51 22.94 -14.07 -15.78
C LEU A 51 24.35 -13.82 -16.34
N GLY A 52 24.90 -14.75 -17.14
CA GLY A 52 26.24 -14.61 -17.75
C GLY A 52 27.41 -14.71 -16.77
N ILE A 53 27.17 -15.26 -15.57
CA ILE A 53 28.21 -15.51 -14.57
C ILE A 53 28.94 -16.80 -14.97
N ASN A 54 30.02 -16.65 -15.72
CA ASN A 54 30.79 -17.73 -16.34
C ASN A 54 31.68 -18.50 -15.34
N THR A 55 31.09 -19.12 -14.32
CA THR A 55 31.78 -20.02 -13.40
C THR A 55 31.87 -21.44 -13.95
N ALA A 56 32.88 -22.20 -13.48
CA ALA A 56 32.95 -23.64 -13.70
C ALA A 56 31.69 -24.33 -13.16
N LYS A 57 31.33 -25.51 -13.69
CA LYS A 57 30.05 -26.17 -13.40
C LYS A 57 29.78 -26.37 -11.91
N ASP A 58 30.81 -26.67 -11.13
CA ASP A 58 30.78 -26.80 -9.68
C ASP A 58 30.52 -25.47 -8.95
N GLY A 59 30.92 -24.34 -9.54
CA GLY A 59 30.67 -22.99 -9.04
C GLY A 59 29.40 -22.31 -9.59
N GLN A 60 28.56 -23.01 -10.33
CA GLN A 60 27.29 -22.45 -10.83
C GLN A 60 26.22 -22.50 -9.75
N LEU A 61 25.38 -21.46 -9.72
CA LEU A 61 24.28 -21.32 -8.78
C LEU A 61 22.96 -21.23 -9.53
N ARG A 62 21.92 -21.79 -8.91
CA ARG A 62 20.54 -21.73 -9.34
C ARG A 62 19.74 -20.96 -8.30
N PHE A 63 18.95 -19.99 -8.74
CA PHE A 63 18.15 -19.15 -7.87
C PHE A 63 16.67 -19.30 -8.17
N ARG A 64 15.84 -19.38 -7.14
CA ARG A 64 14.38 -19.30 -7.27
C ARG A 64 13.83 -18.31 -6.26
N SER A 65 12.83 -17.52 -6.68
CA SER A 65 12.06 -16.68 -5.75
C SER A 65 10.58 -16.90 -5.97
N VAL A 66 9.85 -16.99 -4.86
CA VAL A 66 8.39 -17.08 -4.82
C VAL A 66 7.87 -16.00 -3.88
N THR A 67 6.97 -15.17 -4.39
CA THR A 67 6.24 -14.16 -3.64
C THR A 67 4.77 -14.53 -3.66
N LYS A 68 4.17 -14.71 -2.49
CA LYS A 68 2.74 -14.98 -2.34
C LYS A 68 2.08 -13.80 -1.65
N CYS A 69 1.02 -13.27 -2.24
CA CYS A 69 0.32 -12.10 -1.73
C CYS A 69 -1.14 -12.40 -1.44
N VAL A 70 -1.66 -11.87 -0.34
CA VAL A 70 -3.06 -11.99 0.10
C VAL A 70 -3.58 -10.65 0.61
N PRO A 71 -4.85 -10.30 0.35
CA PRO A 71 -5.49 -9.18 1.03
C PRO A 71 -5.49 -9.41 2.55
N ILE A 72 -5.13 -8.38 3.31
CA ILE A 72 -5.25 -8.36 4.78
C ILE A 72 -6.46 -7.50 5.12
N LEU A 73 -7.32 -8.02 6.00
CA LEU A 73 -8.46 -7.29 6.56
C LEU A 73 -8.01 -6.30 7.65
N ALA A 74 -7.08 -5.41 7.30
CA ALA A 74 -6.44 -4.53 8.28
C ALA A 74 -7.43 -3.50 8.82
N GLU A 75 -8.29 -2.95 7.96
CA GLU A 75 -9.31 -1.96 8.35
C GLU A 75 -10.41 -2.57 9.24
N GLU A 76 -10.72 -3.84 9.06
CA GLU A 76 -11.82 -4.50 9.77
C GLU A 76 -11.37 -5.20 11.06
N LYS A 77 -10.13 -5.69 11.11
CA LYS A 77 -9.64 -6.53 12.21
C LYS A 77 -8.43 -5.97 12.95
N HIS A 78 -7.65 -5.11 12.30
CA HIS A 78 -6.35 -4.67 12.81
C HIS A 78 -6.23 -3.15 12.79
N SER A 79 -7.33 -2.42 12.96
CA SER A 79 -7.29 -0.96 13.08
C SER A 79 -8.20 -0.46 14.19
N THR A 80 -7.95 0.78 14.63
CA THR A 80 -8.83 1.49 15.56
C THR A 80 -9.96 2.20 14.81
N PRO A 81 -11.09 2.49 15.49
CA PRO A 81 -11.99 3.53 15.02
C PRO A 81 -11.24 4.87 14.92
N TRP A 82 -11.77 5.82 14.15
CA TRP A 82 -11.25 7.18 14.19
C TRP A 82 -11.39 7.75 15.61
N PHE A 83 -10.30 8.24 16.19
CA PHE A 83 -10.33 8.88 17.50
C PHE A 83 -9.47 10.14 17.53
N LYS A 84 -9.90 11.12 18.35
CA LYS A 84 -9.20 12.38 18.54
C LYS A 84 -8.30 12.27 19.76
N ALA A 85 -6.98 12.31 19.55
CA ALA A 85 -6.04 12.38 20.66
C ALA A 85 -6.07 13.78 21.31
N PRO A 86 -5.76 13.91 22.62
CA PRO A 86 -5.87 15.18 23.34
C PRO A 86 -5.01 16.32 22.75
N THR A 87 -3.86 15.97 22.18
CA THR A 87 -2.86 16.92 21.67
C THR A 87 -2.63 16.78 20.16
N TRP A 88 -3.38 15.91 19.49
CA TRP A 88 -3.15 15.54 18.08
C TRP A 88 -4.46 15.62 17.32
N ASP A 89 -4.31 15.54 16.00
CA ASP A 89 -5.42 15.42 15.09
C ASP A 89 -6.15 14.06 15.25
N THR A 90 -7.38 14.01 14.72
CA THR A 90 -8.14 12.76 14.62
C THR A 90 -7.34 11.78 13.76
N HIS A 91 -7.11 10.57 14.25
CA HIS A 91 -6.31 9.60 13.54
C HIS A 91 -6.87 8.19 13.72
N LYS A 92 -6.36 7.30 12.88
CA LYS A 92 -6.62 5.87 12.87
C LYS A 92 -5.28 5.14 12.84
N GLU A 93 -5.14 4.11 13.66
CA GLU A 93 -3.92 3.33 13.80
C GLU A 93 -4.16 1.90 13.29
N TYR A 94 -3.13 1.29 12.69
CA TYR A 94 -3.15 -0.07 12.16
C TYR A 94 -2.11 -0.95 12.88
N TYR A 95 -2.53 -2.13 13.32
CA TYR A 95 -1.83 -3.03 14.23
C TYR A 95 -1.52 -4.38 13.56
N LEU A 96 -0.62 -4.35 12.59
CA LEU A 96 -0.01 -5.56 12.01
C LEU A 96 1.34 -5.90 12.65
N GLY A 97 1.71 -5.17 13.72
CA GLY A 97 2.99 -5.31 14.41
C GLY A 97 3.59 -3.98 14.88
N PRO A 98 4.36 -3.92 15.99
CA PRO A 98 5.00 -2.69 16.44
C PRO A 98 6.17 -2.26 15.53
N THR A 99 6.46 -0.95 15.52
CA THR A 99 7.71 -0.39 14.97
C THR A 99 8.72 -0.16 16.10
N GLU A 100 9.89 0.40 15.80
CA GLU A 100 10.86 0.81 16.83
C GLU A 100 10.30 1.84 17.82
N SER A 101 9.36 2.69 17.36
CA SER A 101 8.89 3.85 18.12
C SER A 101 7.44 3.76 18.58
N THR A 102 6.66 2.82 18.03
CA THR A 102 5.21 2.73 18.23
C THR A 102 4.75 1.29 18.38
N ASN A 103 3.66 1.08 19.13
CA ASN A 103 3.01 -0.22 19.25
C ASN A 103 2.10 -0.58 18.07
N PHE A 104 1.93 0.34 17.11
CA PHE A 104 1.20 0.14 15.86
C PHE A 104 2.15 0.20 14.66
N THR A 105 1.74 -0.40 13.56
CA THR A 105 2.50 -0.50 12.29
C THR A 105 2.42 0.80 11.49
N TRP A 106 1.24 1.42 11.47
CA TRP A 106 1.01 2.63 10.70
C TRP A 106 -0.12 3.47 11.29
N VAL A 107 -0.12 4.76 10.98
CA VAL A 107 -1.12 5.74 11.40
C VAL A 107 -1.52 6.62 10.23
N VAL A 108 -2.83 6.84 10.10
CA VAL A 108 -3.43 7.76 9.13
C VAL A 108 -4.11 8.89 9.89
N ARG A 109 -3.84 10.13 9.47
CA ARG A 109 -4.39 11.34 10.11
C ARG A 109 -5.52 11.92 9.27
N LYS A 110 -6.57 12.42 9.91
CA LYS A 110 -7.77 12.97 9.24
C LYS A 110 -7.46 14.31 8.58
N SER A 111 -6.50 15.09 9.07
CA SER A 111 -6.01 16.35 8.45
C SER A 111 -5.42 16.13 7.08
N LEU A 112 -4.78 14.98 6.82
CA LEU A 112 -4.33 14.61 5.47
C LEU A 112 -5.51 14.44 4.51
N ILE A 113 -6.70 14.13 5.03
CA ILE A 113 -7.93 13.93 4.26
C ILE A 113 -8.72 15.25 4.11
N LEU A 114 -8.66 16.11 5.13
CA LEU A 114 -9.57 17.25 5.27
C LEU A 114 -8.96 18.63 5.04
N ASP A 115 -7.63 18.78 5.01
CA ASP A 115 -7.02 20.09 4.82
C ASP A 115 -6.69 20.33 3.34
N PRO A 116 -7.51 21.09 2.59
CA PRO A 116 -7.26 21.35 1.18
C PRO A 116 -5.97 22.15 0.94
N ASP A 117 -5.51 22.95 1.91
CA ASP A 117 -4.27 23.73 1.80
C ASP A 117 -3.03 22.82 1.91
N LEU A 118 -3.15 21.69 2.65
CA LEU A 118 -2.15 20.61 2.66
C LEU A 118 -2.37 19.59 1.53
N SER A 119 -3.60 19.45 1.03
CA SER A 119 -3.98 18.45 0.03
C SER A 119 -3.62 18.83 -1.40
N VAL A 120 -3.32 20.09 -1.72
CA VAL A 120 -2.96 20.50 -3.10
C VAL A 120 -1.76 19.74 -3.65
N ASN A 121 -0.93 19.18 -2.75
CA ASN A 121 0.24 18.35 -3.09
C ASN A 121 0.10 16.88 -2.65
N CYS A 122 -1.03 16.47 -2.07
CA CYS A 122 -1.22 15.10 -1.65
C CYS A 122 -1.99 14.33 -2.74
N PRO A 123 -1.41 13.29 -3.36
CA PRO A 123 -2.14 12.50 -4.34
C PRO A 123 -3.36 11.86 -3.67
N PRO A 124 -4.50 11.73 -4.38
CA PRO A 124 -5.72 11.13 -3.82
C PRO A 124 -5.53 9.68 -3.35
N TYR A 125 -4.43 9.05 -3.77
CA TYR A 125 -4.02 7.72 -3.39
C TYR A 125 -2.54 7.72 -2.99
N GLU A 126 -2.22 7.09 -1.87
CA GLU A 126 -0.84 6.88 -1.41
C GLU A 126 -0.58 5.39 -1.30
N LEU A 127 0.53 4.93 -1.88
CA LEU A 127 1.00 3.56 -1.68
C LEU A 127 2.17 3.57 -0.70
N ARG A 128 2.03 2.84 0.40
CA ARG A 128 3.09 2.66 1.40
C ARG A 128 3.47 1.18 1.49
N ALA A 129 4.76 0.90 1.54
CA ALA A 129 5.29 -0.43 1.76
C ALA A 129 6.07 -0.47 3.07
N LEU A 130 5.87 -1.53 3.86
CA LEU A 130 6.64 -1.81 5.08
C LEU A 130 7.12 -3.26 5.01
N ALA A 131 8.38 -3.49 5.31
CA ALA A 131 9.00 -4.80 5.22
C ALA A 131 9.51 -5.30 6.58
N SER A 132 9.35 -6.60 6.80
CA SER A 132 10.00 -7.33 7.88
C SER A 132 10.76 -8.51 7.29
N TYR A 133 12.06 -8.59 7.61
CA TYR A 133 12.96 -9.56 7.01
C TYR A 133 12.93 -10.89 7.77
N ALA A 134 13.01 -12.00 7.04
CA ALA A 134 13.11 -13.34 7.62
C ALA A 134 14.22 -13.38 8.67
N GLY A 135 14.02 -14.08 9.79
CA GLY A 135 15.02 -14.20 10.87
C GLY A 135 15.26 -12.92 11.69
N PHE A 136 14.65 -11.79 11.31
CA PHE A 136 14.78 -10.50 11.97
C PHE A 136 13.41 -9.87 12.25
N HIS A 137 12.38 -10.70 12.43
CA HIS A 137 11.03 -10.24 12.72
C HIS A 137 10.98 -9.46 14.04
N ASP A 138 11.72 -9.88 15.05
CA ASP A 138 11.79 -9.23 16.37
C ASP A 138 12.75 -8.01 16.41
N LYS A 139 13.49 -7.74 15.33
CA LYS A 139 14.51 -6.68 15.29
C LYS A 139 14.07 -5.53 14.40
N THR A 140 13.40 -4.55 15.01
CA THR A 140 12.97 -3.31 14.34
C THR A 140 14.12 -2.38 13.95
N SER A 141 15.37 -2.71 14.32
CA SER A 141 16.57 -2.02 13.82
C SER A 141 16.96 -2.45 12.39
N ILE A 142 16.41 -3.56 11.91
CA ILE A 142 16.64 -4.11 10.56
C ILE A 142 15.32 -4.12 9.77
N SER A 143 14.22 -4.48 10.43
CA SER A 143 12.86 -4.51 9.86
C SER A 143 12.10 -3.21 10.14
N ASP A 144 11.21 -2.78 9.25
CA ASP A 144 10.37 -1.59 9.48
C ASP A 144 9.38 -1.79 10.65
N PHE A 145 9.00 -3.05 10.89
CA PHE A 145 8.08 -3.45 11.95
C PHE A 145 8.30 -4.92 12.34
N SER A 146 7.78 -5.32 13.50
CA SER A 146 7.74 -6.70 13.98
C SER A 146 6.35 -7.29 13.76
N PRO A 147 6.15 -8.21 12.79
CA PRO A 147 4.82 -8.68 12.41
C PRO A 147 4.10 -9.40 13.55
N ILE A 148 2.77 -9.31 13.57
CA ILE A 148 1.93 -10.20 14.40
C ILE A 148 2.09 -11.67 13.98
N ASP A 149 1.84 -12.60 14.90
CA ASP A 149 2.04 -14.04 14.70
C ASP A 149 1.36 -14.58 13.42
N ASP A 150 0.15 -14.11 13.12
CA ASP A 150 -0.62 -14.53 11.93
C ASP A 150 0.07 -14.17 10.59
N LEU A 151 1.00 -13.22 10.61
CA LEU A 151 1.76 -12.77 9.44
C LEU A 151 3.14 -13.42 9.34
N ILE A 152 3.58 -14.13 10.38
CA ILE A 152 4.89 -14.78 10.39
C ILE A 152 4.81 -16.08 9.59
N VAL A 153 5.59 -16.14 8.51
CA VAL A 153 5.80 -17.36 7.73
C VAL A 153 7.24 -17.79 7.91
N PRO A 154 7.50 -19.05 8.32
CA PRO A 154 8.86 -19.55 8.50
C PRO A 154 9.71 -19.29 7.25
N HIS A 155 10.93 -18.78 7.47
CA HIS A 155 11.91 -18.56 6.42
C HIS A 155 11.46 -17.61 5.30
N ALA A 156 10.51 -16.72 5.56
CA ALA A 156 10.01 -15.74 4.59
C ALA A 156 10.11 -14.32 5.15
N GLY A 157 10.54 -13.38 4.31
CA GLY A 157 10.31 -11.98 4.59
C GLY A 157 8.85 -11.65 4.30
N ILE A 158 8.27 -10.70 5.02
CA ILE A 158 6.95 -10.16 4.71
C ILE A 158 7.06 -8.70 4.30
N THR A 159 6.29 -8.32 3.29
CA THR A 159 6.05 -6.92 2.93
C THR A 159 4.56 -6.67 3.00
N VAL A 160 4.17 -5.66 3.76
CA VAL A 160 2.80 -5.15 3.79
C VAL A 160 2.72 -3.92 2.90
N LEU A 161 1.76 -3.93 1.98
CA LEU A 161 1.42 -2.79 1.14
C LEU A 161 0.10 -2.19 1.63
N TYR A 162 0.11 -0.90 1.93
CA TYR A 162 -1.09 -0.10 2.20
C TYR A 162 -1.37 0.78 1.00
N LEU A 163 -2.56 0.66 0.44
CA LEU A 163 -3.12 1.62 -0.50
C LEU A 163 -4.10 2.51 0.26
N LEU A 164 -3.67 3.73 0.56
CA LEU A 164 -4.50 4.77 1.14
C LEU A 164 -5.42 5.37 0.07
N ASN A 165 -6.68 5.59 0.41
CA ASN A 165 -7.62 6.35 -0.39
C ASN A 165 -8.10 7.57 0.41
N ILE A 166 -7.58 8.74 0.04
CA ILE A 166 -8.00 10.04 0.60
C ILE A 166 -8.82 10.84 -0.42
N ALA A 167 -9.23 10.22 -1.52
CA ALA A 167 -10.04 10.87 -2.53
C ALA A 167 -11.39 11.29 -1.94
N VAL A 168 -11.84 12.46 -2.39
CA VAL A 168 -13.14 13.03 -2.05
C VAL A 168 -14.03 12.96 -3.28
N TYR A 169 -15.22 12.40 -3.13
CA TYR A 169 -16.13 12.13 -4.24
C TYR A 169 -17.34 13.07 -4.18
N SER A 170 -17.74 13.60 -5.33
CA SER A 170 -18.95 14.44 -5.44
C SER A 170 -20.25 13.64 -5.41
N ASN A 171 -20.18 12.31 -5.54
CA ASN A 171 -21.31 11.39 -5.54
C ASN A 171 -20.93 10.07 -4.86
N VAL A 172 -21.94 9.30 -4.46
CA VAL A 172 -21.76 7.92 -3.98
C VAL A 172 -20.98 7.11 -5.02
N THR A 173 -19.98 6.38 -4.56
CA THR A 173 -19.19 5.46 -5.39
C THR A 173 -19.32 4.05 -4.83
N GLU A 174 -19.81 3.11 -5.64
CA GLU A 174 -19.99 1.70 -5.28
C GLU A 174 -18.89 0.79 -5.85
N ASP A 175 -17.82 1.38 -6.38
CA ASP A 175 -16.65 0.63 -6.82
C ASP A 175 -16.07 -0.14 -5.63
N PRO A 176 -15.86 -1.47 -5.70
CA PRO A 176 -15.48 -2.22 -4.52
C PRO A 176 -14.10 -1.88 -3.94
N TRP A 177 -13.24 -1.19 -4.69
CA TRP A 177 -11.91 -0.75 -4.26
C TRP A 177 -11.92 0.71 -3.78
N PHE A 178 -12.87 1.50 -4.28
CA PHE A 178 -12.99 2.93 -4.02
C PHE A 178 -14.36 3.29 -3.43
N GLN A 179 -14.94 2.36 -2.68
CA GLN A 179 -16.31 2.49 -2.18
C GLN A 179 -16.39 3.72 -1.26
N ALA A 180 -17.29 4.64 -1.59
CA ALA A 180 -17.50 5.88 -0.88
C ALA A 180 -19.01 6.13 -0.78
N THR A 181 -19.62 5.58 0.27
CA THR A 181 -21.05 5.69 0.57
C THR A 181 -21.30 6.55 1.80
N ASN A 182 -20.28 6.70 2.66
CA ASN A 182 -20.34 7.54 3.84
C ASN A 182 -20.23 9.03 3.48
N LYS A 183 -21.27 9.78 3.86
CA LYS A 183 -21.27 11.25 3.84
C LYS A 183 -20.57 11.74 5.11
N ASP A 184 -19.64 12.68 5.00
CA ASP A 184 -19.18 13.40 6.19
C ASP A 184 -20.08 14.63 6.41
N ASP A 185 -20.20 15.05 7.67
CA ASP A 185 -21.05 16.17 8.07
C ASP A 185 -20.49 17.47 7.45
N PRO A 186 -21.30 18.25 6.70
CA PRO A 186 -20.89 19.54 6.12
C PRO A 186 -20.29 20.54 7.12
N ASN A 187 -20.49 20.33 8.43
CA ASN A 187 -19.92 21.19 9.48
C ASN A 187 -18.45 20.87 9.83
N GLY A 188 -17.88 19.78 9.33
CA GLY A 188 -16.46 19.42 9.55
C GLY A 188 -15.50 20.08 8.57
N PHE A 189 -16.01 20.54 7.43
CA PHE A 189 -15.28 21.36 6.48
C PHE A 189 -15.47 22.81 6.88
N ARG A 190 -14.38 23.58 6.93
CA ARG A 190 -14.34 25.03 7.21
C ARG A 190 -15.71 25.71 7.04
N PRO A 191 -16.38 26.15 8.12
CA PRO A 191 -17.77 26.64 8.05
C PRO A 191 -17.95 27.88 7.14
N ASP A 192 -16.83 28.53 6.81
CA ASP A 192 -16.69 29.64 5.88
C ASP A 192 -16.68 29.24 4.38
N PHE A 193 -16.60 27.96 4.07
CA PHE A 193 -16.63 27.44 2.70
C PHE A 193 -17.88 26.56 2.49
N PRO A 194 -18.90 27.04 1.77
CA PRO A 194 -20.09 26.24 1.44
C PRO A 194 -19.72 25.19 0.40
N VAL A 195 -19.09 24.11 0.84
CA VAL A 195 -18.73 23.00 -0.03
C VAL A 195 -19.90 22.02 -0.08
N GLY A 196 -20.19 21.54 -1.29
CA GLY A 196 -21.27 20.59 -1.52
C GLY A 196 -21.12 19.31 -0.70
N VAL A 197 -22.14 18.47 -0.73
CA VAL A 197 -22.08 17.16 -0.06
C VAL A 197 -20.99 16.32 -0.71
N PHE A 198 -20.00 15.92 0.09
CA PHE A 198 -18.94 15.02 -0.33
C PHE A 198 -19.09 13.63 0.30
N TYR A 199 -18.54 12.65 -0.40
CA TYR A 199 -18.45 11.26 0.04
C TYR A 199 -16.98 10.90 0.18
N TYR A 200 -16.67 10.13 1.22
CA TYR A 200 -15.33 9.67 1.53
C TYR A 200 -15.27 8.15 1.45
N ALA A 201 -14.07 7.62 1.25
CA ALA A 201 -13.87 6.18 1.22
C ALA A 201 -14.39 5.52 2.50
N ASP A 202 -15.20 4.47 2.35
CA ASP A 202 -15.75 3.67 3.44
C ASP A 202 -14.65 2.93 4.20
N ARG A 203 -13.55 2.66 3.49
CA ARG A 203 -12.31 2.11 4.03
C ARG A 203 -11.18 3.02 3.61
N VAL A 204 -10.43 3.49 4.59
CA VAL A 204 -9.40 4.51 4.36
C VAL A 204 -8.16 3.88 3.76
N ALA A 205 -7.85 2.63 4.12
CA ALA A 205 -6.77 1.86 3.53
C ALA A 205 -7.22 0.47 3.10
N SER A 206 -6.69 0.03 1.95
CA SER A 206 -6.68 -1.38 1.53
C SER A 206 -5.30 -1.96 1.76
N THR A 207 -5.21 -3.18 2.27
CA THR A 207 -3.92 -3.78 2.67
C THR A 207 -3.67 -5.11 1.99
N LEU A 208 -2.44 -5.31 1.51
CA LEU A 208 -1.95 -6.56 0.94
C LEU A 208 -0.71 -7.03 1.70
N GLY A 209 -0.73 -8.27 2.21
CA GLY A 209 0.44 -8.92 2.78
C GLY A 209 1.09 -9.82 1.76
N CYS A 210 2.38 -9.63 1.51
CA CYS A 210 3.18 -10.42 0.59
C CYS A 210 4.34 -11.10 1.32
N THR A 211 4.40 -12.41 1.30
CA THR A 211 5.55 -13.17 1.80
C THR A 211 6.47 -13.48 0.64
N ARG A 212 7.78 -13.26 0.82
CA ARG A 212 8.81 -13.58 -0.17
C ARG A 212 9.77 -14.61 0.39
N GLN A 213 9.91 -15.70 -0.36
CA GLN A 213 10.89 -16.75 -0.13
C GLN A 213 11.85 -16.78 -1.31
N TRP A 214 13.10 -17.11 -1.01
CA TRP A 214 14.14 -17.33 -2.00
C TRP A 214 14.96 -18.56 -1.63
N GLU A 215 15.50 -19.21 -2.65
CA GLU A 215 16.33 -20.39 -2.51
C GLU A 215 17.50 -20.27 -3.49
N PHE A 216 18.71 -20.52 -3.00
CA PHE A 216 19.87 -20.79 -3.84
C PHE A 216 20.20 -22.27 -3.80
N ARG A 217 20.60 -22.80 -4.95
CA ARG A 217 20.95 -24.19 -5.13
C ARG A 217 22.23 -24.33 -5.93
N THR A 218 23.16 -25.15 -5.44
CA THR A 218 24.38 -25.54 -6.16
C THR A 218 24.08 -26.61 -7.20
N MET A 219 25.00 -26.86 -8.13
CA MET A 219 24.78 -27.84 -9.21
C MET A 219 24.72 -29.29 -8.75
N ASP A 220 25.33 -29.63 -7.61
CA ASP A 220 25.22 -30.93 -6.93
C ASP A 220 23.85 -31.13 -6.24
N GLY A 221 23.02 -30.09 -6.21
CA GLY A 221 21.67 -30.13 -5.70
C GLY A 221 21.53 -29.71 -4.24
N SER A 222 22.61 -29.30 -3.56
CA SER A 222 22.54 -28.71 -2.21
C SER A 222 21.82 -27.37 -2.24
N CYS A 223 20.90 -27.16 -1.31
CA CYS A 223 20.12 -25.93 -1.20
C CYS A 223 20.55 -25.15 0.04
N THR A 224 20.62 -23.82 -0.07
CA THR A 224 20.66 -22.97 1.11
C THR A 224 19.29 -23.01 1.78
N SER A 225 19.22 -23.34 3.07
CA SER A 225 18.04 -23.01 3.88
C SER A 225 17.75 -21.51 3.72
N PRO A 226 16.48 -21.07 3.57
CA PRO A 226 16.17 -19.65 3.57
C PRO A 226 16.45 -19.14 5.00
N MET A 227 17.68 -18.66 5.19
CA MET A 227 18.28 -18.24 6.46
C MET A 227 18.43 -19.33 7.53
N ASP A 228 19.40 -20.22 7.34
CA ASP A 228 20.37 -20.48 8.42
C ASP A 228 21.47 -19.42 8.29
N THR A 229 21.18 -18.17 8.65
CA THR A 229 22.26 -17.22 8.98
C THR A 229 22.63 -17.43 10.45
N PRO A 230 23.93 -17.49 10.79
CA PRO A 230 24.42 -17.84 12.13
C PRO A 230 23.95 -16.91 13.25
#